data_AF-A0A7K6C6Z4-F1
#
_entry.id   AF-A0A7K6C6Z4-F1
#
_cell.length_a   1.000
_cell.length_b   1.000
_cell.length_c   1.000
_cell.angle_alpha   90.00
_cell.angle_beta   90.00
_cell.angle_gamma   90.00
#
_symmetry.space_group_name_H-M   'P 1'
#
loop_
_entity.id
_entity.type
_entity.pdbx_description
1 polymer ?
#
loop_
_entity_poly.entity_id
_entity_poly.type
_entity_poly.pdbx_seq_one_letter_code
_entity_poly.pdbx_strand_id
1 'polypeptide(L)'
;LPQRLASLAAAAREETWQSRQQLQAQRQEMARLQEELGRARQDGERWASALQRAQREALEREATRGAEQARQQELIRDMKKRLLELLREKDALWQKTEGIDTPMPSPVPRDPGLCARCHKDFRLLSRRYSCRWALRVTGGATGTAQGWLSSHSCSLGRLCQGKVCHTCSVDMGKQGRCCLICYQQRHTQAT
;
A
#
# COMPACT_ATOMS: atom_id res chain seq x y z
N LEU A 1 -69.57 45.61 -84.95
CA LEU A 1 -70.03 45.73 -83.55
C LEU A 1 -70.17 44.37 -82.83
N PRO A 2 -70.85 43.33 -83.36
CA PRO A 2 -71.04 42.06 -82.62
C PRO A 2 -69.75 41.26 -82.37
N GLN A 3 -68.80 41.24 -83.31
CA GLN A 3 -67.52 40.54 -83.13
C GLN A 3 -66.66 41.12 -82.00
N ARG A 4 -66.65 42.45 -81.82
CA ARG A 4 -65.91 43.11 -80.73
C ARG A 4 -66.49 42.80 -79.35
N LEU A 5 -67.81 42.64 -79.25
CA LEU A 5 -68.47 42.23 -78.01
C LEU A 5 -68.15 40.77 -77.66
N ALA A 6 -68.14 39.89 -78.65
CA ALA A 6 -67.77 38.49 -78.46
C ALA A 6 -66.31 38.32 -78.00
N SER A 7 -65.37 39.08 -78.59
CA SER A 7 -63.96 39.05 -78.17
C SER A 7 -63.76 39.57 -76.75
N LEU A 8 -64.48 40.63 -76.35
CA LEU A 8 -64.43 41.15 -74.99
C LEU A 8 -65.03 40.16 -73.98
N ALA A 9 -66.14 39.49 -74.33
CA ALA A 9 -66.72 38.46 -73.48
C ALA A 9 -65.82 37.23 -73.32
N ALA A 10 -65.07 36.85 -74.36
CA ALA A 10 -64.08 35.78 -74.28
C ALA A 10 -62.89 36.17 -73.39
N ALA A 11 -62.35 37.39 -73.54
CA ALA A 11 -61.27 37.89 -72.70
C ALA A 11 -61.68 37.97 -71.21
N ALA A 12 -62.88 38.48 -70.91
CA ALA A 12 -63.38 38.52 -69.53
C ALA A 12 -63.55 37.11 -68.93
N ARG A 13 -63.98 36.12 -69.72
CA ARG A 13 -64.08 34.72 -69.27
C ARG A 13 -62.70 34.14 -68.98
N GLU A 14 -61.74 34.39 -69.86
CA GLU A 14 -60.35 33.95 -69.69
C GLU A 14 -59.73 34.55 -68.43
N GLU A 15 -59.89 35.86 -68.21
CA GLU A 15 -59.43 36.53 -66.99
C GLU A 15 -60.06 35.94 -65.72
N THR A 16 -61.38 35.68 -65.73
CA THR A 16 -62.03 35.04 -64.58
C THR A 16 -61.57 33.61 -64.35
N TRP A 17 -61.23 32.87 -65.41
CA TRP A 17 -60.69 31.53 -65.31
C TRP A 17 -59.26 31.55 -64.74
N GLN A 18 -58.40 32.42 -65.26
CA GLN A 18 -57.02 32.61 -64.79
C GLN A 18 -56.99 33.06 -63.32
N SER A 19 -57.84 34.02 -62.95
CA SER A 19 -57.98 34.48 -61.55
C SER A 19 -58.40 33.35 -60.61
N ARG A 20 -59.35 32.49 -61.04
CA ARG A 20 -59.77 31.31 -60.26
C ARG A 20 -58.66 30.28 -60.10
N GLN A 21 -57.92 29.99 -61.17
CA GLN A 21 -56.77 29.07 -61.13
C GLN A 21 -55.70 29.58 -60.15
N GLN A 22 -55.41 30.87 -60.20
CA GLN A 22 -54.42 31.49 -59.32
C GLN A 22 -54.86 31.46 -57.85
N LEU A 23 -56.13 31.74 -57.56
CA LEU A 23 -56.68 31.62 -56.21
C LEU A 23 -56.62 30.16 -55.70
N GLN A 24 -56.86 29.19 -56.58
CA GLN A 24 -56.80 27.78 -56.24
C GLN A 24 -55.36 27.32 -55.94
N ALA A 25 -54.39 27.77 -56.73
CA ALA A 25 -52.97 27.54 -56.47
C ALA A 25 -52.53 28.15 -55.13
N GLN A 26 -52.92 29.40 -54.84
CA GLN A 26 -52.64 30.05 -53.55
C GLN A 26 -53.25 29.31 -52.37
N ARG A 27 -54.47 28.75 -52.52
CA ARG A 27 -55.11 27.94 -51.47
C ARG A 27 -54.35 26.64 -51.21
N GLN A 28 -53.86 25.98 -52.26
CA GLN A 28 -53.05 24.77 -52.13
C GLN A 28 -51.72 25.06 -51.44
N GLU A 29 -51.06 26.16 -51.80
CA GLU A 29 -49.81 26.58 -51.16
C GLU A 29 -50.02 26.94 -49.68
N MET A 30 -51.09 27.67 -49.35
CA MET A 30 -51.45 27.97 -47.97
C MET A 30 -51.71 26.69 -47.16
N ALA A 31 -52.38 25.70 -47.74
CA ALA A 31 -52.62 24.41 -47.07
C ALA A 31 -51.31 23.65 -46.82
N ARG A 32 -50.40 23.62 -47.80
CA ARG A 32 -49.08 23.01 -47.67
C ARG A 32 -48.26 23.67 -46.57
N LEU A 33 -48.17 25.00 -46.57
CA LEU A 33 -47.43 25.77 -45.56
C LEU A 33 -48.02 25.59 -44.17
N GLN A 34 -49.35 25.51 -44.04
CA GLN A 34 -50.00 25.21 -42.76
C GLN A 34 -49.61 23.84 -42.22
N GLU A 35 -49.52 22.83 -43.08
CA GLU A 35 -49.09 21.49 -42.68
C GLU A 35 -47.61 21.47 -42.29
N GLU A 36 -46.73 22.14 -43.05
CA GLU A 36 -45.31 22.29 -42.73
C GLU A 36 -45.10 23.00 -41.39
N LEU A 37 -45.83 24.09 -41.12
CA LEU A 37 -45.83 24.76 -39.82
C LEU A 37 -46.35 23.87 -38.70
N GLY A 38 -47.37 23.05 -38.97
CA GLY A 38 -47.89 22.08 -38.02
C GLY A 38 -46.83 21.05 -37.61
N ARG A 39 -46.12 20.48 -38.59
CA ARG A 39 -44.99 19.55 -38.34
C ARG A 39 -43.88 20.23 -37.55
N ALA A 40 -43.45 21.41 -37.97
CA ALA A 40 -42.38 22.15 -37.30
C ALA A 40 -42.72 22.47 -35.83
N ARG A 41 -43.98 22.81 -35.53
CA ARG A 41 -44.44 23.03 -34.15
C ARG A 41 -44.38 21.76 -33.32
N GLN A 42 -44.89 20.64 -33.86
CA GLN A 42 -44.85 19.35 -33.17
C GLN A 42 -43.41 18.90 -32.90
N ASP A 43 -42.50 19.09 -33.86
CA ASP A 43 -41.09 18.80 -33.68
C ASP A 43 -40.48 19.70 -32.59
N GLY A 44 -40.82 20.99 -32.58
CA GLY A 44 -40.42 21.91 -31.52
C GLY A 44 -40.86 21.43 -30.13
N GLU A 45 -42.11 21.02 -29.97
CA GLU A 45 -42.65 20.48 -28.71
C GLU A 45 -41.95 19.17 -28.29
N ARG A 46 -41.66 18.29 -29.26
CA ARG A 46 -40.91 17.04 -29.04
C ARG A 46 -39.49 17.34 -28.55
N TRP A 47 -38.79 18.27 -29.20
CA TRP A 47 -37.45 18.68 -28.81
C TRP A 47 -37.42 19.38 -27.45
N ALA A 48 -38.39 20.25 -27.17
CA ALA A 48 -38.52 20.89 -25.86
C ALA A 48 -38.69 19.85 -24.75
N SER A 49 -39.57 18.86 -24.96
CA SER A 49 -39.78 17.76 -24.02
C SER A 49 -38.54 16.89 -23.85
N ALA A 50 -37.85 16.58 -24.95
CA ALA A 50 -36.61 15.80 -24.92
C ALA A 50 -35.49 16.54 -24.18
N LEU A 51 -35.34 17.83 -24.44
CA LEU A 51 -34.35 18.68 -23.76
C LEU A 51 -34.62 18.73 -22.25
N GLN A 52 -35.87 18.92 -21.85
CA GLN A 52 -36.22 18.97 -20.43
C GLN A 52 -35.94 17.63 -19.72
N ARG A 53 -36.18 16.49 -20.39
CA ARG A 53 -35.79 15.17 -19.87
C ARG A 53 -34.27 15.03 -19.77
N ALA A 54 -33.55 15.38 -20.82
CA ALA A 54 -32.09 15.30 -20.85
C ALA A 54 -31.45 16.18 -19.76
N GLN A 55 -32.00 17.37 -19.50
CA GLN A 55 -31.55 18.25 -18.41
C GLN A 55 -31.75 17.61 -17.04
N ARG A 56 -32.93 17.02 -16.78
CA ARG A 56 -33.18 16.31 -15.51
C ARG A 56 -32.22 15.14 -15.32
N GLU A 57 -32.07 14.31 -16.33
CA GLU A 57 -31.13 13.18 -16.29
C GLU A 57 -29.68 13.64 -16.09
N ALA A 58 -29.29 14.76 -16.69
CA ALA A 58 -27.96 15.34 -16.50
C ALA A 58 -27.76 15.77 -15.04
N LEU A 59 -28.71 16.48 -14.46
CA LEU A 59 -28.67 16.90 -13.04
C LEU A 59 -28.63 15.70 -12.09
N GLU A 60 -29.41 14.65 -12.35
CA GLU A 60 -29.37 13.41 -11.56
C GLU A 60 -28.02 12.69 -11.69
N ARG A 61 -27.44 12.64 -12.90
CA ARG A 61 -26.09 12.10 -13.13
C ARG A 61 -25.03 12.90 -12.40
N GLU A 62 -25.15 14.22 -12.38
CA GLU A 62 -24.23 15.09 -11.62
C GLU A 62 -24.38 14.90 -10.12
N ALA A 63 -25.61 14.83 -9.61
CA ALA A 63 -25.87 14.59 -8.19
C ALA A 63 -25.32 13.23 -7.73
N THR A 64 -25.52 12.17 -8.53
CA THR A 64 -24.99 10.83 -8.22
C THR A 64 -23.46 10.78 -8.26
N ARG A 65 -22.82 11.42 -9.24
CA ARG A 65 -21.36 11.57 -9.32
C ARG A 65 -20.82 12.36 -8.13
N GLY A 66 -21.47 13.47 -7.77
CA GLY A 66 -21.12 14.28 -6.61
C GLY A 66 -21.23 13.50 -5.30
N ALA A 67 -22.29 12.70 -5.12
CA ALA A 67 -22.46 11.85 -3.95
C ALA A 67 -21.39 10.76 -3.85
N GLU A 68 -21.02 10.13 -4.97
CA GLU A 68 -19.90 9.17 -5.00
C GLU A 68 -18.57 9.84 -4.66
N GLN A 69 -18.30 11.02 -5.23
CA GLN A 69 -17.09 11.77 -4.94
C GLN A 69 -17.03 12.16 -3.45
N ALA A 70 -18.16 12.56 -2.85
CA ALA A 70 -18.22 12.86 -1.41
C ALA A 70 -17.92 11.63 -0.54
N ARG A 71 -18.46 10.45 -0.89
CA ARG A 71 -18.15 9.18 -0.22
C ARG A 71 -16.66 8.85 -0.29
N GLN A 72 -16.04 9.00 -1.47
CA GLN A 72 -14.61 8.75 -1.65
C GLN A 72 -13.76 9.73 -0.84
N GLN A 73 -14.11 11.02 -0.83
CA GLN A 73 -13.40 12.02 -0.02
C GLN A 73 -13.50 11.72 1.47
N GLU A 74 -14.65 11.26 1.95
CA GLU A 74 -14.86 10.83 3.33
C GLU A 74 -13.99 9.63 3.68
N LEU A 75 -14.01 8.59 2.85
CA LEU A 75 -13.16 7.41 3.04
C LEU A 75 -11.68 7.80 3.11
N ILE A 76 -11.21 8.64 2.19
CA ILE A 76 -9.82 9.12 2.19
C ILE A 76 -9.52 9.88 3.48
N ARG A 77 -10.44 10.74 3.93
CA ARG A 77 -10.29 11.52 5.16
C ARG A 77 -10.15 10.59 6.38
N ASP A 78 -10.99 9.57 6.46
CA ASP A 78 -11.01 8.65 7.59
C ASP A 78 -9.80 7.69 7.56
N MET A 79 -9.40 7.22 6.38
CA MET A 79 -8.15 6.47 6.22
C MET A 79 -6.93 7.29 6.65
N LYS A 80 -6.88 8.58 6.30
CA LYS A 80 -5.81 9.49 6.73
C LYS A 80 -5.80 9.66 8.25
N LYS A 81 -6.96 9.86 8.88
CA LYS A 81 -7.07 9.92 10.35
C LYS A 81 -6.56 8.64 10.99
N ARG A 82 -7.01 7.48 10.52
CA ARG A 82 -6.60 6.18 11.06
C ARG A 82 -5.10 5.94 10.91
N LEU A 83 -4.52 6.33 9.77
CA LEU A 83 -3.08 6.24 9.56
C LEU A 83 -2.31 7.09 10.58
N LEU A 84 -2.76 8.32 10.84
CA LEU A 84 -2.13 9.19 11.83
C LEU A 84 -2.26 8.64 13.26
N GLU A 85 -3.39 8.04 13.61
CA GLU A 85 -3.56 7.33 14.88
C GLU A 85 -2.56 6.18 15.02
N LEU A 86 -2.48 5.30 14.01
CA LEU A 86 -1.57 4.16 14.00
C LEU A 86 -0.09 4.60 14.08
N LEU A 87 0.28 5.69 13.41
CA LEU A 87 1.63 6.24 13.49
C LEU A 87 1.97 6.70 14.92
N ARG A 88 1.03 7.39 15.59
CA ARG A 88 1.20 7.82 16.98
C ARG A 88 1.28 6.63 17.94
N GLU A 89 0.44 5.62 17.77
CA GLU A 89 0.48 4.37 18.54
C GLU A 89 1.83 3.66 18.36
N LYS A 90 2.29 3.54 17.11
CA LYS A 90 3.60 2.96 16.76
C LYS A 90 4.75 3.74 17.39
N ASP A 91 4.73 5.07 17.38
CA ASP A 91 5.75 5.91 18.01
C ASP A 91 5.74 5.76 19.55
N ALA A 92 4.57 5.66 20.17
CA ALA A 92 4.45 5.43 21.62
C ALA A 92 5.00 4.04 22.03
N LEU A 93 4.80 3.02 21.20
CA LEU A 93 5.38 1.69 21.41
C LEU A 93 6.90 1.70 21.21
N TRP A 94 7.38 2.42 20.19
CA TRP A 94 8.82 2.59 19.96
C TRP A 94 9.52 3.23 21.17
N GLN A 95 8.98 4.34 21.68
CA GLN A 95 9.51 5.03 22.88
C GLN A 95 9.57 4.12 24.11
N LYS A 96 8.53 3.29 24.32
CA LYS A 96 8.53 2.32 25.43
C LYS A 96 9.59 1.25 25.26
N THR A 97 9.91 0.86 24.03
CA THR A 97 10.89 -0.20 23.76
C THR A 97 12.32 0.33 23.85
N GLU A 98 12.60 1.53 23.35
CA GLU A 98 13.93 2.15 23.51
C GLU A 98 14.29 2.46 24.97
N GLY A 99 13.31 2.74 25.83
CA GLY A 99 13.53 2.88 27.28
C GLY A 99 13.93 1.57 27.98
N ILE A 100 13.63 0.40 27.39
CA ILE A 100 13.97 -0.92 27.94
C ILE A 100 15.43 -1.32 27.62
N ASP A 101 16.01 -0.77 26.54
CA ASP A 101 17.42 -0.95 26.18
C ASP A 101 18.39 -0.05 26.97
N THR A 102 17.92 0.59 28.04
CA THR A 102 18.83 1.22 29.01
C THR A 102 19.75 0.11 29.56
N PRO A 103 21.08 0.18 29.35
CA PRO A 103 21.96 -0.89 29.79
C PRO A 103 21.87 -1.01 31.31
N MET A 104 21.25 -2.07 31.78
CA MET A 104 21.51 -2.60 33.12
C MET A 104 23.04 -2.65 33.27
N PRO A 105 23.64 -2.06 34.32
CA PRO A 105 25.07 -2.20 34.54
C PRO A 105 25.36 -3.70 34.77
N SER A 106 25.86 -4.34 33.73
CA SER A 106 26.26 -5.74 33.76
C SER A 106 27.34 -5.92 34.83
N PRO A 107 27.18 -6.85 35.79
CA PRO A 107 28.12 -7.04 36.90
C PRO A 107 29.40 -7.78 36.46
N VAL A 108 29.87 -7.61 35.22
CA VAL A 108 31.03 -8.33 34.71
C VAL A 108 32.25 -7.40 34.59
N PRO A 109 33.08 -7.33 35.64
CA PRO A 109 34.50 -7.07 35.47
C PRO A 109 35.21 -8.42 35.29
N ARG A 110 35.56 -8.79 34.06
CA ARG A 110 36.62 -9.79 33.84
C ARG A 110 37.58 -9.27 32.78
N ASP A 111 38.62 -8.64 33.29
CA ASP A 111 39.71 -8.07 32.53
C ASP A 111 40.32 -9.14 31.57
N PRO A 112 40.16 -9.03 30.24
CA PRO A 112 40.62 -10.04 29.27
C PRO A 112 42.15 -10.26 29.23
N GLY A 113 42.88 -9.54 30.07
CA GLY A 113 44.34 -9.51 30.19
C GLY A 113 44.96 -10.51 31.17
N LEU A 114 44.19 -11.22 32.00
CA LEU A 114 44.72 -12.09 33.06
C LEU A 114 44.55 -13.59 32.79
N CYS A 115 45.52 -14.38 33.24
CA CYS A 115 45.41 -15.84 33.27
C CYS A 115 44.33 -16.28 34.27
N ALA A 116 43.33 -17.03 33.82
CA ALA A 116 42.21 -17.46 34.66
C ALA A 116 42.57 -18.41 35.82
N ARG A 117 43.83 -18.88 35.91
CA ARG A 117 44.30 -19.81 36.97
C ARG A 117 45.24 -19.14 37.97
N CYS A 118 46.27 -18.47 37.48
CA CYS A 118 47.28 -17.83 38.33
C CYS A 118 47.10 -16.31 38.44
N HIS A 119 46.08 -15.75 37.77
CA HIS A 119 45.73 -14.33 37.76
C HIS A 119 46.86 -13.37 37.35
N LYS A 120 47.96 -13.91 36.77
CA LYS A 120 49.05 -13.11 36.20
C LYS A 120 48.64 -12.53 34.86
N ASP A 121 49.06 -11.29 34.59
CA ASP A 121 48.90 -10.64 33.31
C ASP A 121 49.56 -11.42 32.17
N PHE A 122 48.87 -11.48 31.03
CA PHE A 122 49.48 -11.88 29.77
C PHE A 122 50.40 -10.77 29.28
N ARG A 123 51.68 -10.81 29.67
CA ARG A 123 52.74 -9.97 29.07
C ARG A 123 52.74 -10.13 27.55
N LEU A 124 53.19 -9.11 26.79
CA LEU A 124 53.12 -9.07 25.31
C LEU A 124 53.58 -10.37 24.60
N LEU A 125 54.59 -11.06 25.14
CA LEU A 125 55.16 -12.29 24.56
C LEU A 125 54.53 -13.59 25.09
N SER A 126 53.56 -13.51 25.99
CA SER A 126 52.92 -14.68 26.60
C SER A 126 51.95 -15.33 25.64
N ARG A 127 52.23 -16.57 25.23
CA ARG A 127 51.28 -17.38 24.45
C ARG A 127 50.02 -17.62 25.26
N ARG A 128 48.88 -17.24 24.68
CA ARG A 128 47.55 -17.36 25.30
C ARG A 128 46.84 -18.59 24.74
N TYR A 129 46.39 -19.49 25.60
CA TYR A 129 45.67 -20.69 25.19
C TYR A 129 44.20 -20.59 25.59
N SER A 130 43.31 -20.78 24.61
CA SER A 130 41.87 -20.87 24.84
C SER A 130 41.51 -22.25 25.38
N CYS A 131 40.55 -22.30 26.30
CA CYS A 131 39.96 -23.56 26.73
C CYS A 131 39.34 -24.30 25.52
N ARG A 132 39.57 -25.61 25.41
CA ARG A 132 39.13 -26.40 24.24
C ARG A 132 37.59 -26.43 24.10
N TRP A 133 36.86 -26.19 25.19
CA TRP A 133 35.39 -26.13 25.21
C TRP A 133 34.80 -24.77 24.82
N ALA A 134 35.60 -23.70 24.81
CA ALA A 134 35.14 -22.38 24.36
C ALA A 134 35.00 -22.30 22.83
N LEU A 135 35.81 -23.05 22.07
CA LEU A 135 35.87 -22.95 20.61
C LEU A 135 34.74 -23.66 19.84
N ARG A 136 33.82 -24.38 20.51
CA ARG A 136 32.75 -25.10 19.82
C ARG A 136 31.49 -24.27 19.52
N VAL A 137 31.43 -23.01 19.96
CA VAL A 137 30.19 -22.20 19.90
C VAL A 137 30.26 -21.03 18.90
N THR A 138 31.38 -20.85 18.20
CA THR A 138 31.54 -19.74 17.24
C THR A 138 31.91 -20.25 15.86
N GLY A 139 30.98 -20.94 15.20
CA GLY A 139 30.95 -21.13 13.75
C GLY A 139 29.59 -20.67 13.25
N GLY A 140 29.55 -19.51 12.60
CA GLY A 140 28.32 -18.84 12.20
C GLY A 140 27.82 -19.18 10.81
N ALA A 141 26.49 -19.01 10.68
CA ALA A 141 25.73 -18.53 9.52
C ALA A 141 25.51 -19.44 8.29
N THR A 142 24.22 -19.44 7.90
CA THR A 142 23.57 -19.82 6.63
C THR A 142 23.36 -21.31 6.33
N GLY A 143 22.07 -21.69 6.22
CA GLY A 143 21.66 -22.98 5.68
C GLY A 143 20.49 -23.59 6.44
N THR A 144 19.29 -23.45 5.88
CA THR A 144 18.09 -24.24 6.19
C THR A 144 18.39 -25.74 6.34
N ALA A 145 17.95 -26.37 7.42
CA ALA A 145 17.40 -27.74 7.44
C ALA A 145 16.95 -28.14 8.85
N GLN A 146 15.90 -28.92 8.87
CA GLN A 146 15.20 -29.52 10.00
C GLN A 146 16.06 -30.55 10.75
N GLY A 147 15.63 -30.93 11.96
CA GLY A 147 15.94 -32.26 12.50
C GLY A 147 16.47 -32.30 13.93
N TRP A 148 15.54 -32.33 14.89
CA TRP A 148 15.48 -33.19 16.07
C TRP A 148 16.75 -33.59 16.85
N LEU A 149 16.58 -33.47 18.18
CA LEU A 149 17.19 -34.24 19.28
C LEU A 149 18.40 -33.63 20.00
N SER A 150 18.18 -33.55 21.32
CA SER A 150 19.13 -33.29 22.42
C SER A 150 19.25 -31.83 22.88
N SER A 151 18.20 -31.41 23.61
CA SER A 151 18.36 -30.56 24.79
C SER A 151 19.43 -31.15 25.70
N HIS A 152 20.66 -30.67 25.53
CA HIS A 152 21.70 -30.45 26.53
C HIS A 152 22.80 -29.65 25.82
N SER A 153 22.42 -28.47 25.34
CA SER A 153 23.37 -27.48 24.85
C SER A 153 24.20 -27.02 26.04
N CYS A 154 25.37 -27.64 26.25
CA CYS A 154 26.33 -27.23 27.26
C CYS A 154 26.64 -25.72 27.11
N SER A 155 26.00 -24.91 27.94
CA SER A 155 26.24 -23.46 28.10
C SER A 155 27.66 -23.14 28.62
N LEU A 156 28.49 -24.16 28.81
CA LEU A 156 29.90 -24.06 29.21
C LEU A 156 30.78 -23.27 28.23
N GLY A 157 30.42 -23.18 26.95
CA GLY A 157 31.15 -22.36 25.98
C GLY A 157 31.15 -20.86 26.34
N ARG A 158 30.09 -20.36 26.98
CA ARG A 158 30.01 -18.95 27.44
C ARG A 158 30.63 -18.71 28.81
N LEU A 159 30.79 -19.75 29.63
CA LEU A 159 31.31 -19.64 31.00
C LEU A 159 32.85 -19.64 31.06
N CYS A 160 33.53 -20.39 30.18
CA CYS A 160 35.00 -20.43 30.17
C CYS A 160 35.63 -19.45 29.16
N GLN A 161 35.31 -18.16 29.27
CA GLN A 161 36.01 -17.11 28.51
C GLN A 161 37.49 -16.92 28.90
N GLY A 162 38.00 -17.73 29.84
CA GLY A 162 39.33 -17.60 30.42
C GLY A 162 40.43 -18.14 29.50
N LYS A 163 41.35 -17.26 29.11
CA LYS A 163 42.66 -17.67 28.56
C LYS A 163 43.53 -18.19 29.72
N VAL A 164 44.39 -19.17 29.45
CA VAL A 164 45.42 -19.63 30.39
C VAL A 164 46.82 -19.41 29.82
N CYS A 165 47.80 -19.21 30.69
CA CYS A 165 49.20 -19.08 30.27
C CYS A 165 49.79 -20.43 29.86
N HIS A 166 50.90 -20.39 29.14
CA HIS A 166 51.58 -21.60 28.66
C HIS A 166 51.92 -22.58 29.79
N THR A 167 52.51 -22.10 30.89
CA THR A 167 52.85 -22.92 32.06
C THR A 167 51.63 -23.63 32.63
N CYS A 168 50.55 -22.89 32.89
CA CYS A 168 49.31 -23.47 33.38
C CYS A 168 48.63 -24.41 32.37
N SER A 169 48.87 -24.23 31.07
CA SER A 169 48.37 -25.14 30.03
C SER A 169 49.20 -26.42 29.91
N VAL A 170 50.51 -26.36 30.17
CA VAL A 170 51.42 -27.51 30.07
C VAL A 170 51.30 -28.40 31.31
N ASP A 171 51.12 -27.82 32.49
CA ASP A 171 50.80 -28.58 33.72
C ASP A 171 49.50 -29.38 33.59
N MET A 172 48.54 -28.87 32.81
CA MET A 172 47.27 -29.55 32.49
C MET A 172 47.41 -30.57 31.34
N GLY A 173 48.58 -30.67 30.70
CA GLY A 173 48.84 -31.51 29.53
C GLY A 173 48.65 -33.01 29.76
N LYS A 174 48.62 -33.46 31.03
CA LYS A 174 48.32 -34.86 31.37
C LYS A 174 46.83 -35.19 31.43
N GLN A 175 45.91 -34.20 31.48
CA GLN A 175 44.45 -34.41 31.64
C GLN A 175 43.58 -33.70 30.58
N GLY A 176 44.19 -33.12 29.54
CA GLY A 176 43.47 -32.39 28.49
C GLY A 176 43.25 -30.92 28.86
N ARG A 177 43.37 -30.03 27.86
CA ARG A 177 43.34 -28.56 28.02
C ARG A 177 41.93 -28.03 28.41
N CYS A 178 41.53 -28.22 29.66
CA CYS A 178 40.32 -27.68 30.28
C CYS A 178 40.68 -26.67 31.39
N CYS A 179 39.91 -25.59 31.53
CA CYS A 179 40.10 -24.65 32.65
C CYS A 179 39.56 -25.25 33.97
N LEU A 180 39.97 -24.69 35.12
CA LEU A 180 39.60 -25.18 36.46
C LEU A 180 38.07 -25.26 36.65
N ILE A 181 37.33 -24.28 36.15
CA ILE A 181 35.86 -24.21 36.20
C ILE A 181 35.24 -25.40 35.44
N CYS A 182 35.71 -25.66 34.21
CA CYS A 182 35.26 -26.80 33.41
C CYS A 182 35.68 -28.15 34.01
N TYR A 183 36.82 -28.21 34.69
CA TYR A 183 37.28 -29.43 35.37
C TYR A 183 36.43 -29.76 36.59
N GLN A 184 36.20 -28.77 37.47
CA GLN A 184 35.37 -28.94 38.68
C GLN A 184 33.94 -29.35 38.33
N GLN A 185 33.31 -28.71 37.34
CA GLN A 185 31.95 -29.06 36.92
C GLN A 185 31.84 -30.49 36.37
N ARG A 186 32.86 -31.00 35.68
CA ARG A 186 32.89 -32.38 35.21
C ARG A 186 32.99 -33.38 36.35
N HIS A 187 33.76 -33.06 37.39
CA HIS A 187 33.87 -33.93 38.56
C HIS A 187 32.57 -33.99 39.37
N THR A 188 31.85 -32.87 39.50
CA THR A 188 30.49 -32.86 40.10
C THR A 188 29.43 -33.58 39.27
N GLN A 189 29.66 -33.84 37.98
CA GLN A 189 28.74 -34.63 37.13
C GLN A 189 29.12 -36.12 37.07
N ALA A 190 30.28 -36.50 37.61
CA ALA A 190 30.79 -37.87 37.62
C ALA A 190 30.68 -38.54 39.00
N THR A 191 30.04 -37.87 39.97
CA THR A 191 29.66 -38.40 41.28
C THR A 191 28.14 -38.37 41.35
#